data_AF-A0A7J9H6K0-F1
#
_entry.id   AF-A0A7J9H6K0-F1
#
_cell.length_a   1.000
_cell.length_b   1.000
_cell.length_c   1.000
_cell.angle_alpha   90.00
_cell.angle_beta   90.00
_cell.angle_gamma   90.00
#
_symmetry.space_group_name_H-M   'P 1'
#
loop_
_entity.id
_entity.type
_entity.pdbx_description
1 polymer ?
#
loop_
_entity_poly.entity_id
_entity_poly.type
_entity_poly.pdbx_seq_one_letter_code
_entity_poly.pdbx_strand_id
1 'polypeptide(L)'
;MIFDTAFTRSNLDCFLHCTTPTLKSQFLPKSEISNLNRLWHPWEREKVEYFTLSDLWDCFDEWSAYGAGIPIVLNDSETLVQYFVPYLSAIQIFTSNPSVNSF
;
A
#
# COMPACT_ATOMS: atom_id res chain seq x y z
N MET A 1 2.43 5.05 25.16
CA MET A 1 1.72 5.51 23.95
C MET A 1 0.29 5.03 24.08
N ILE A 2 -0.66 5.96 23.96
CA ILE A 2 -2.09 5.75 24.23
C ILE A 2 -2.68 4.97 23.04
N PHE A 3 -3.18 3.77 23.28
CA PHE A 3 -4.05 3.08 22.34
C PHE A 3 -5.46 3.66 22.53
N ASP A 4 -5.75 4.77 21.86
CA ASP A 4 -7.09 5.34 21.85
C ASP A 4 -8.06 4.37 21.15
N THR A 5 -9.25 4.29 21.73
CA THR A 5 -10.33 3.33 21.51
C THR A 5 -10.88 3.21 20.09
N ALA A 6 -11.48 2.05 19.82
CA ALA A 6 -12.57 1.79 18.86
C ALA A 6 -12.20 1.50 17.39
N PHE A 7 -11.88 0.24 17.13
CA PHE A 7 -12.72 -0.73 16.40
C PHE A 7 -12.16 -2.09 16.81
N THR A 8 -12.98 -3.10 17.10
CA THR A 8 -12.50 -4.50 17.15
C THR A 8 -12.10 -4.88 15.72
N ARG A 9 -10.95 -4.40 15.26
CA ARG A 9 -10.35 -4.78 13.99
C ARG A 9 -10.03 -6.27 14.10
N SER A 10 -10.47 -7.04 13.12
CA SER A 10 -10.14 -8.46 13.07
C SER A 10 -8.62 -8.63 12.96
N ASN A 11 -8.10 -9.81 13.30
CA ASN A 11 -6.69 -10.11 13.06
C ASN A 11 -6.29 -9.90 11.59
N LEU A 12 -7.23 -10.12 10.66
CA LEU A 12 -7.03 -9.84 9.24
C LEU A 12 -6.94 -8.33 8.94
N ASP A 13 -7.77 -7.50 9.55
CA ASP A 13 -7.69 -6.05 9.39
C ASP A 13 -6.37 -5.50 9.96
N CYS A 14 -5.93 -6.02 11.10
CA CYS A 14 -4.62 -5.72 11.68
C CYS A 14 -3.50 -6.12 10.73
N PHE A 15 -3.56 -7.33 10.17
CA PHE A 15 -2.61 -7.81 9.17
C PHE A 15 -2.55 -6.85 7.97
N LEU A 16 -3.68 -6.61 7.31
CA LEU A 16 -3.77 -5.76 6.13
C LEU A 16 -3.23 -4.35 6.43
N HIS A 17 -3.61 -3.77 7.56
CA HIS A 17 -3.14 -2.44 7.93
C HIS A 17 -1.63 -2.39 8.20
N CYS A 18 -1.08 -3.38 8.92
CA CYS A 18 0.34 -3.43 9.26
C CYS A 18 1.24 -3.78 8.07
N THR A 19 0.71 -4.42 7.02
CA THR A 19 1.47 -4.80 5.82
C THR A 19 1.13 -3.97 4.59
N THR A 20 0.28 -2.94 4.71
CA THR A 20 0.00 -2.03 3.60
C THR A 20 1.06 -0.93 3.57
N PRO A 21 1.92 -0.87 2.54
CA PRO A 21 2.90 0.19 2.42
C PRO A 21 2.20 1.54 2.20
N THR A 22 2.66 2.57 2.88
CA THR A 22 2.17 3.94 2.72
C THR A 22 3.23 4.77 1.99
N LEU A 23 2.94 5.17 0.76
CA LEU A 23 3.86 5.89 -0.09
C LEU A 23 3.51 7.37 -0.16
N LYS A 24 4.55 8.21 -0.22
CA LYS A 24 4.37 9.62 -0.59
C LYS A 24 4.18 9.71 -2.09
N SER A 25 3.08 10.31 -2.53
CA SER A 25 2.90 10.58 -3.96
C SER A 25 3.75 11.78 -4.39
N GLN A 26 4.23 11.71 -5.62
CA GLN A 26 4.96 12.76 -6.31
C GLN A 26 4.13 13.22 -7.51
N PHE A 27 4.38 14.43 -8.02
CA PHE A 27 3.66 14.97 -9.16
C PHE A 27 4.55 15.06 -10.39
N LEU A 28 4.05 14.58 -11.54
CA LEU A 28 4.76 14.74 -12.80
C LEU A 28 4.76 16.20 -13.27
N PRO A 29 5.88 16.71 -13.81
CA PRO A 29 5.92 18.00 -14.49
C PRO A 29 4.97 18.05 -15.69
N LYS A 30 4.37 19.21 -15.97
CA LYS A 30 3.44 19.39 -17.11
C LYS A 30 4.04 18.98 -18.46
N SER A 31 5.34 19.15 -18.65
CA SER A 31 6.07 18.73 -19.86
C SER A 31 6.12 17.21 -20.05
N GLU A 32 6.11 16.44 -18.95
CA GLU A 32 6.13 14.98 -18.99
C GLU A 32 4.74 14.39 -19.13
N ILE A 33 3.71 15.09 -18.64
CA ILE A 33 2.32 14.65 -18.75
C ILE A 33 1.90 14.48 -20.22
N SER A 34 2.38 15.35 -21.13
CA SER A 34 2.09 15.21 -22.56
C SER A 34 2.72 13.98 -23.21
N ASN A 35 3.77 13.41 -22.61
CA ASN A 35 4.46 12.22 -23.10
C ASN A 35 3.83 10.91 -22.61
N LEU A 36 2.84 10.97 -21.71
CA LEU A 36 2.21 9.78 -21.16
C LEU A 36 1.42 9.01 -22.21
N ASN A 37 1.40 7.68 -22.08
CA ASN A 37 0.62 6.82 -22.95
C ASN A 37 -0.88 7.06 -22.71
N ARG A 38 -1.54 7.64 -23.70
CA ARG A 38 -2.98 7.97 -23.68
C ARG A 38 -3.90 6.77 -23.46
N LEU A 39 -3.47 5.53 -23.71
CA LEU A 39 -4.27 4.34 -23.39
C LEU A 39 -4.39 4.12 -21.88
N TRP A 40 -3.32 4.38 -21.14
CA TRP A 40 -3.26 4.21 -19.68
C TRP A 40 -3.66 5.49 -18.94
N HIS A 41 -3.54 6.64 -19.61
CA HIS A 41 -3.93 7.96 -19.12
C HIS A 41 -4.86 8.65 -20.12
N PRO A 42 -6.12 8.19 -20.26
CA PRO A 42 -7.02 8.65 -21.34
C PRO A 42 -7.48 10.10 -21.20
N TRP A 43 -7.22 10.76 -20.07
CA TRP A 43 -7.74 12.08 -19.75
C TRP A 43 -6.56 13.05 -19.58
N GLU A 44 -6.67 14.25 -20.13
CA GLU A 44 -5.73 15.35 -19.88
C GLU A 44 -5.89 15.82 -18.43
N ARG A 45 -5.31 15.07 -17.49
CA ARG A 45 -5.26 15.49 -16.09
C ARG A 45 -4.22 16.59 -15.95
N GLU A 46 -4.60 17.70 -15.32
CA GLU A 46 -3.66 18.80 -15.04
C GLU A 46 -2.53 18.39 -14.08
N LYS A 47 -2.77 17.35 -13.28
CA LYS A 47 -1.81 16.74 -12.35
C LYS A 47 -1.88 15.23 -12.43
N VAL A 48 -0.72 14.60 -12.57
CA VAL A 48 -0.57 13.14 -12.51
C VAL A 48 0.30 12.81 -11.31
N GLU A 49 -0.27 12.07 -10.36
CA GLU A 49 0.45 11.53 -9.22
C GLU A 49 1.14 10.23 -9.60
N TYR A 50 2.34 10.02 -9.08
CA TYR A 50 3.10 8.80 -9.26
C TYR A 50 3.92 8.50 -8.02
N PHE A 51 4.39 7.26 -7.95
CA PHE A 51 5.46 6.82 -7.05
C PHE A 51 6.41 5.95 -7.88
N THR A 52 7.65 5.81 -7.44
CA THR A 52 8.62 4.91 -8.09
C THR A 52 8.56 3.53 -7.46
N LEU A 53 8.95 2.49 -8.19
CA LEU A 53 9.09 1.16 -7.60
C LEU A 53 10.14 1.12 -6.48
N SER A 54 11.13 2.02 -6.51
CA SER A 54 12.08 2.19 -5.41
C SER A 54 11.37 2.63 -4.14
N ASP A 55 10.49 3.66 -4.23
CA ASP A 55 9.72 4.14 -3.07
C ASP A 55 8.92 3.00 -2.42
N LEU A 56 8.39 2.09 -3.24
CA LEU A 56 7.67 0.90 -2.77
C LEU A 56 8.61 -0.11 -2.11
N TRP A 57 9.78 -0.40 -2.69
CA TRP A 57 10.73 -1.38 -2.16
C TRP A 57 11.35 -0.92 -0.84
N ASP A 58 11.55 0.38 -0.66
CA ASP A 58 12.06 0.97 0.57
C ASP A 58 11.14 0.64 1.77
N CYS A 59 9.83 0.49 1.56
CA CYS A 59 8.91 0.03 2.63
C CYS A 59 9.15 -1.41 3.07
N PHE A 60 9.71 -2.26 2.20
CA PHE A 60 9.93 -3.67 2.48
C PHE A 60 11.34 -3.98 3.00
N ASP A 61 12.26 -3.00 3.00
CA ASP A 61 13.64 -3.23 3.45
C ASP A 61 13.66 -3.80 4.88
N GLU A 62 13.04 -3.08 5.83
CA GLU A 62 12.94 -3.54 7.22
C GLU A 62 12.05 -4.79 7.37
N TRP A 63 10.89 -4.82 6.72
CA TRP A 63 9.94 -5.93 6.83
C TRP A 63 10.48 -7.24 6.26
N SER A 64 11.32 -7.18 5.24
CA SER A 64 11.94 -8.36 4.64
C SER A 64 13.08 -8.93 5.50
N ALA A 65 13.75 -8.07 6.29
CA ALA A 65 14.82 -8.47 7.20
C ALA A 65 14.29 -8.99 8.55
N TYR A 66 13.31 -8.30 9.14
CA TYR A 66 12.87 -8.56 10.52
C TYR A 66 11.42 -9.07 10.62
N GLY A 67 10.65 -8.98 9.54
CA GLY A 67 9.21 -9.22 9.56
C GLY A 67 8.40 -8.00 10.01
N ALA A 68 7.17 -7.90 9.53
CA ALA A 68 6.18 -6.92 10.00
C ALA A 68 5.47 -7.47 11.25
N GLY A 69 5.54 -6.74 12.36
CA GLY A 69 4.86 -7.08 13.60
C GLY A 69 3.38 -6.74 13.55
N ILE A 70 2.52 -7.75 13.73
CA ILE A 70 1.07 -7.63 13.64
C ILE A 70 0.46 -7.98 15.01
N PRO A 71 -0.28 -7.07 15.65
CA PRO A 71 -1.02 -7.39 16.86
C PRO A 71 -2.20 -8.29 16.53
N ILE A 72 -2.28 -9.44 17.19
CA ILE A 72 -3.39 -10.39 17.05
C ILE A 72 -4.04 -10.68 18.41
N VAL A 73 -5.35 -10.94 18.36
CA VAL A 73 -6.17 -11.34 19.49
C VAL A 73 -6.43 -12.84 19.40
N LEU A 74 -6.16 -13.57 20.47
CA LEU A 74 -6.44 -14.99 20.62
C LEU A 74 -7.88 -15.24 21.10
N ASN A 75 -8.34 -16.49 21.02
CA ASN A 75 -9.69 -16.87 21.47
C ASN A 75 -9.98 -16.49 22.92
N ASP A 76 -8.95 -16.51 23.78
CA ASP A 76 -9.05 -16.20 25.20
C ASP A 76 -8.91 -14.70 25.49
N SER A 77 -9.05 -13.84 24.47
CA SER A 77 -8.87 -12.38 24.52
C SER A 77 -7.45 -11.90 24.88
N GLU A 78 -6.49 -12.82 24.96
CA GLU A 78 -5.08 -12.48 25.06
C GLU A 78 -4.56 -11.83 23.77
N THR A 79 -3.62 -10.90 23.91
CA THR A 79 -2.99 -10.23 22.76
C THR A 79 -1.52 -10.58 22.67
N LEU A 80 -1.03 -10.80 21.46
CA LEU A 80 0.39 -10.98 21.17
C LEU A 80 0.76 -10.30 19.85
N VAL A 81 2.06 -10.16 19.60
CA VAL A 81 2.58 -9.66 18.33
C VAL A 81 3.13 -10.84 17.53
N GLN A 82 2.57 -11.08 16.35
CA GLN A 82 3.06 -12.09 15.41
C GLN A 82 3.79 -11.40 14.26
N TYR A 83 5.00 -11.87 13.96
CA TYR A 83 5.81 -11.32 12.86
C TYR A 83 5.58 -12.11 11.58
N PHE A 84 5.25 -11.42 10.49
CA PHE A 84 5.09 -12.00 9.16
C PHE A 84 6.08 -11.36 8.20
N VAL A 85 6.79 -12.18 7.41
CA VAL A 85 7.80 -11.71 6.47
C VAL A 85 7.18 -11.61 5.07
N PRO A 86 6.94 -10.40 4.54
CA PRO A 86 6.59 -10.23 3.13
C PRO A 86 7.81 -10.48 2.25
N TYR A 87 7.76 -11.50 1.39
CA TYR A 87 8.81 -11.78 0.42
C TYR A 87 8.55 -11.06 -0.91
N LEU A 88 9.57 -10.41 -1.47
CA LEU A 88 9.48 -9.66 -2.74
C LEU A 88 9.62 -10.54 -3.99
N SER A 89 9.44 -11.86 -3.88
CA SER A 89 9.71 -12.80 -4.99
C SER A 89 8.67 -12.73 -6.12
N ALA A 90 7.50 -12.13 -5.88
CA ALA A 90 6.50 -11.85 -6.92
C ALA A 90 5.64 -10.65 -6.53
N ILE A 91 5.63 -9.60 -7.37
CA ILE A 91 4.83 -8.40 -7.14
C ILE A 91 3.94 -8.16 -8.35
N GLN A 92 2.65 -7.99 -8.09
CA GLN A 92 1.66 -7.69 -9.11
C GLN A 92 1.04 -6.34 -8.80
N ILE A 93 1.15 -5.42 -9.76
CA ILE A 93 0.58 -4.07 -9.65
C ILE A 93 -0.66 -4.02 -10.51
N PHE A 94 -1.79 -3.73 -9.88
CA PHE A 94 -3.06 -3.53 -10.56
C PHE A 94 -3.34 -2.03 -10.64
N THR A 95 -3.65 -1.55 -11.84
CA THR A 95 -4.16 -0.20 -12.04
C THR A 95 -5.65 -0.28 -12.32
N SER A 96 -6.45 0.56 -11.67
CA SER A 96 -7.88 0.67 -11.99
C SER A 96 -8.03 1.02 -13.47
N ASN A 97 -8.70 0.16 -14.24
CA ASN A 97 -8.91 0.41 -15.66
C ASN A 97 -9.89 1.59 -15.81
N PRO A 98 -9.50 2.73 -16.40
CA PRO A 98 -10.41 3.87 -16.55
C PRO A 98 -11.64 3.55 -17.42
N SER A 99 -11.63 2.46 -18.18
CA SER A 99 -12.75 2.04 -19.03
C SER A 99 -13.84 1.22 -18.33
N VAL A 100 -13.69 0.85 -17.05
CA VAL A 100 -14.65 -0.04 -16.34
C VAL A 100 -15.29 0.64 -15.10
N ASN A 101 -15.17 1.96 -14.97
CA ASN A 101 -15.89 2.74 -13.94
C ASN A 101 -16.81 3.80 -14.57
N SER A 102 -17.54 3.42 -15.63
CA SER A 102 -18.73 4.15 -16.08
C SER A 102 -19.98 3.38 -15.65
N PHE A 103 -20.43 3.64 -14.43
CA PHE A 103 -21.80 3.37 -13.98
C PHE A 103 -22.45 4.69 -13.57
#